data_AF-A0A9P5RQ81-F1
#
_entry.id   AF-A0A9P5RQ81-F1
#
_cell.length_a   1.000
_cell.length_b   1.000
_cell.length_c   1.000
_cell.angle_alpha   90.00
_cell.angle_beta   90.00
_cell.angle_gamma   90.00
#
_symmetry.space_group_name_H-M   'P 1'
#
loop_
_entity.id
_entity.type
_entity.pdbx_description
1 polymer ?
#
loop_
_entity_poly.entity_id
_entity_poly.type
_entity_poly.pdbx_seq_one_letter_code
_entity_poly.pdbx_strand_id
1 'polypeptide(L)'
;MRGKMYDFEIVFSIEPTLSRTFKVPLSVDPTADEDVDESAAIKAGPSQAIMKTLLADRHSVDVQFIFTSDKTCSNVGFWAHRSILSRYKSLEQLIKKTLKEQLAQDDDVSPLTVRMDKFSLATFACLTYFLYTGTIKRTLDTSNFAFSQQDEAVVVIKDESTGRTKERMLWNPLDAESSWKLKDVTWTDLLFISEYFGVKELRDECLHEVVESIKDSNVVELLFEVGCFFEKVKDAGLDYLADNMESMCDEGKDPFEKYRDHEQCHTMMLDAMRYKSIPAARRKLSLTSTVRSLAISD
;
A
#
# COMPACT_ATOMS: atom_id res chain seq x y z
N MET A 1 -10.50 -47.98 17.63
CA MET A 1 -9.81 -47.11 16.64
C MET A 1 -10.65 -45.83 16.59
N ARG A 2 -10.26 -44.62 17.03
CA ARG A 2 -9.14 -43.75 16.57
C ARG A 2 -9.03 -43.78 15.03
N GLY A 3 -9.19 -42.73 14.21
CA GLY A 3 -9.53 -41.29 14.34
C GLY A 3 -9.20 -40.62 12.98
N LYS A 4 -9.70 -39.44 12.54
CA LYS A 4 -10.44 -38.30 13.14
C LYS A 4 -11.44 -37.71 12.10
N MET A 5 -12.15 -36.63 12.47
CA MET A 5 -12.82 -35.64 11.59
C MET A 5 -11.82 -34.88 10.67
N TYR A 6 -12.33 -34.26 9.60
CA TYR A 6 -12.56 -32.80 9.56
C TYR A 6 -13.65 -32.44 8.54
N ASP A 7 -14.73 -31.81 9.02
CA ASP A 7 -15.56 -30.89 8.24
C ASP A 7 -14.88 -29.51 8.21
N PHE A 8 -15.15 -28.71 7.18
CA PHE A 8 -14.81 -27.29 7.18
C PHE A 8 -16.01 -26.46 6.68
N GLU A 9 -16.71 -25.84 7.62
CA GLU A 9 -17.58 -24.71 7.33
C GLU A 9 -16.71 -23.50 6.92
N ILE A 10 -17.12 -22.79 5.86
CA ILE A 10 -16.68 -21.41 5.63
C ILE A 10 -17.76 -20.50 6.20
N VAL A 11 -17.69 -20.25 7.51
CA VAL A 11 -18.53 -19.24 8.17
C VAL A 11 -18.01 -17.85 7.78
N PHE A 12 -18.83 -17.07 7.08
CA PHE A 12 -18.55 -15.67 6.83
C PHE A 12 -18.88 -14.85 8.09
N SER A 13 -17.89 -14.63 8.96
CA SER A 13 -17.98 -13.54 9.94
C SER A 13 -17.74 -12.22 9.22
N ILE A 14 -18.73 -11.32 9.28
CA ILE A 14 -18.59 -9.91 8.87
C ILE A 14 -18.24 -9.11 10.13
N GLU A 15 -17.07 -9.38 10.69
CA GLU A 15 -16.48 -8.54 11.73
C GLU A 15 -15.67 -7.40 11.09
N PRO A 16 -15.75 -6.17 11.64
CA PRO A 16 -14.91 -5.06 11.19
C PRO A 16 -13.45 -5.42 11.42
N THR A 17 -12.59 -5.16 10.43
CA THR A 17 -11.19 -5.62 10.44
C THR A 17 -10.30 -4.75 11.33
N LEU A 18 -10.55 -4.80 12.65
CA LEU A 18 -9.74 -4.12 13.66
C LEU A 18 -8.33 -4.76 13.77
N SER A 19 -7.33 -3.90 13.87
CA SER A 19 -5.97 -4.20 14.35
C SER A 19 -5.13 -5.22 13.56
N ARG A 20 -4.78 -4.90 12.31
CA ARG A 20 -3.52 -5.39 11.72
C ARG A 20 -2.34 -4.73 12.44
N THR A 21 -1.72 -5.42 13.39
CA THR A 21 -0.49 -4.96 14.07
C THR A 21 0.72 -5.04 13.13
N PHE A 22 1.04 -3.93 12.47
CA PHE A 22 2.28 -3.80 11.71
C PHE A 22 3.48 -3.74 12.66
N LYS A 23 4.38 -4.74 12.56
CA LYS A 23 5.73 -4.64 13.14
C LYS A 23 6.63 -3.91 12.15
N VAL A 24 6.70 -2.58 12.31
CA VAL A 24 7.70 -1.74 11.64
C VAL A 24 9.07 -2.02 12.27
N PRO A 25 10.14 -2.27 11.49
CA PRO A 25 11.49 -2.35 12.03
C PRO A 25 11.96 -0.96 12.51
N LEU A 26 12.28 -0.84 13.79
CA LEU A 26 12.70 0.42 14.41
C LEU A 26 14.08 0.90 13.90
N SER A 27 14.10 2.17 13.52
CA SER A 27 15.26 3.07 13.32
C SER A 27 16.52 2.51 12.62
N VAL A 28 16.77 2.98 11.40
CA VAL A 28 18.13 3.17 10.90
C VAL A 28 18.46 4.66 11.01
N ASP A 29 19.57 4.97 11.67
CA ASP A 29 20.03 6.33 11.96
C ASP A 29 20.43 7.08 10.67
N PRO A 30 19.83 8.24 10.35
CA PRO A 30 20.10 8.97 9.11
C PRO A 30 21.02 10.18 9.35
N THR A 31 22.33 9.99 9.23
CA THR A 31 23.31 11.09 9.13
C THR A 31 24.03 11.05 7.77
N ALA A 32 23.48 11.81 6.81
CA ALA A 32 24.14 12.35 5.62
C ALA A 32 23.13 13.20 4.84
N ASP A 33 23.26 14.52 4.93
CA ASP A 33 22.57 15.48 4.07
C ASP A 33 23.14 15.45 2.65
N GLU A 34 22.29 15.69 1.64
CA GLU A 34 22.57 16.68 0.59
C GLU A 34 21.23 17.32 0.16
N ASP A 35 21.17 18.64 0.19
CA ASP A 35 20.02 19.42 -0.27
C ASP A 35 19.89 19.35 -1.80
N VAL A 36 18.74 18.85 -2.29
CA VAL A 36 18.33 19.04 -3.69
C VAL A 36 16.90 19.56 -3.73
N ASP A 37 16.79 20.88 -3.96
CA ASP A 37 15.55 21.56 -4.30
C ASP A 37 15.16 21.24 -5.75
N GLU A 38 14.16 20.38 -5.95
CA GLU A 38 13.50 20.25 -7.25
C GLU A 38 12.04 19.77 -7.13
N SER A 39 11.13 20.67 -6.72
CA SER A 39 9.69 20.49 -6.92
C SER A 39 9.31 20.67 -8.40
N ALA A 40 9.89 19.83 -9.27
CA ALA A 40 9.66 19.83 -10.71
C ALA A 40 8.82 18.61 -11.10
N ALA A 41 7.66 18.85 -11.69
CA ALA A 41 6.94 17.83 -12.44
C ALA A 41 7.84 17.32 -13.57
N ILE A 42 8.49 16.17 -13.35
CA ILE A 42 9.52 15.61 -14.23
C ILE A 42 8.91 15.34 -15.60
N LYS A 43 9.21 16.22 -16.58
CA LYS A 43 8.84 15.99 -17.98
C LYS A 43 9.48 14.70 -18.46
N ALA A 44 8.66 13.76 -18.91
CA ALA A 44 9.11 12.43 -19.26
C ALA A 44 10.19 12.45 -20.36
N GLY A 45 11.44 12.22 -19.96
CA GLY A 45 12.57 12.13 -20.88
C GLY A 45 12.49 10.89 -21.76
N PRO A 46 13.26 10.83 -22.87
CA PRO A 46 13.28 9.66 -23.77
C PRO A 46 13.58 8.34 -23.06
N SER A 47 14.35 8.38 -21.97
CA SER A 47 14.63 7.22 -21.09
C SER A 47 13.36 6.63 -20.44
N GLN A 48 12.41 7.47 -20.01
CA GLN A 48 11.19 6.99 -19.36
C GLN A 48 10.24 6.28 -20.34
N ALA A 49 10.22 6.71 -21.61
CA ALA A 49 9.46 6.02 -22.66
C ALA A 49 9.99 4.59 -22.88
N ILE A 50 11.32 4.42 -22.89
CA ILE A 50 11.97 3.11 -23.01
C ILE A 50 11.67 2.25 -21.77
N MET A 51 11.77 2.81 -20.56
CA MET A 51 11.41 2.09 -19.33
C MET A 51 9.94 1.64 -19.32
N LYS A 52 9.03 2.46 -19.87
CA LYS A 52 7.62 2.06 -20.04
C LYS A 52 7.48 0.87 -20.99
N THR A 53 8.25 0.80 -22.08
CA THR A 53 8.22 -0.38 -22.97
C THR A 53 8.79 -1.63 -22.31
N LEU A 54 9.81 -1.49 -21.44
CA LEU A 54 10.36 -2.62 -20.69
C LEU A 54 9.34 -3.23 -19.72
N LEU A 55 8.48 -2.43 -19.06
CA LEU A 55 7.44 -2.98 -18.17
C LEU A 55 6.54 -4.01 -18.86
N ALA A 56 6.26 -3.84 -20.16
CA ALA A 56 5.39 -4.72 -20.94
C ALA A 56 6.14 -5.88 -21.66
N ASP A 57 7.47 -5.85 -21.69
CA ASP A 57 8.26 -6.86 -22.42
C ASP A 57 8.35 -8.16 -21.62
N ARG A 58 7.71 -9.21 -22.15
CA ARG A 58 7.70 -10.55 -21.55
C ARG A 58 8.98 -11.35 -21.80
N HIS A 59 9.89 -10.89 -22.65
CA HIS A 59 11.09 -11.62 -23.03
C HIS A 59 12.34 -11.20 -22.26
N SER A 60 12.35 -10.03 -21.63
CA SER A 60 13.47 -9.50 -20.85
C SER A 60 13.31 -9.61 -19.32
N VAL A 61 12.10 -9.91 -18.84
CA VAL A 61 11.80 -10.10 -17.41
C VAL A 61 12.45 -11.35 -16.82
N ASP A 62 12.91 -11.25 -15.57
CA ASP A 62 13.72 -12.28 -14.90
C ASP A 62 13.33 -12.53 -13.43
N VAL A 63 12.23 -11.93 -12.97
CA VAL A 63 11.57 -12.21 -11.69
C VAL A 63 10.05 -12.10 -11.83
N GLN A 64 9.34 -13.00 -11.16
CA GLN A 64 7.88 -13.06 -11.07
C GLN A 64 7.45 -12.80 -9.62
N PHE A 65 6.37 -12.04 -9.43
CA PHE A 65 5.73 -11.78 -8.14
C PHE A 65 4.31 -12.37 -8.15
N ILE A 66 3.98 -13.20 -7.16
CA ILE A 66 2.66 -13.83 -7.00
C ILE A 66 2.00 -13.32 -5.72
N PHE A 67 0.77 -12.79 -5.84
CA PHE A 67 0.05 -12.17 -4.73
C PHE A 67 -0.94 -13.16 -4.12
N THR A 68 -0.63 -13.65 -2.92
CA THR A 68 -1.39 -14.73 -2.26
C THR A 68 -2.53 -14.23 -1.39
N SER A 69 -2.53 -12.95 -1.02
CA SER A 69 -3.59 -12.30 -0.23
C SER A 69 -4.58 -11.48 -1.09
N ASP A 70 -4.26 -11.26 -2.36
CA ASP A 70 -5.12 -10.54 -3.28
C ASP A 70 -6.29 -11.44 -3.72
N LYS A 71 -7.51 -11.11 -3.27
CA LYS A 71 -8.72 -11.88 -3.58
C LYS A 71 -9.21 -11.71 -5.02
N THR A 72 -8.78 -10.67 -5.73
CA THR A 72 -9.22 -10.42 -7.12
C THR A 72 -8.22 -10.98 -8.13
N CYS A 73 -6.93 -10.99 -7.79
CA CYS A 73 -5.83 -11.39 -8.67
C CYS A 73 -4.95 -12.51 -8.07
N SER A 74 -5.54 -13.41 -7.29
CA SER A 74 -4.81 -14.57 -6.75
C SER A 74 -4.18 -15.41 -7.85
N ASN A 75 -2.96 -15.89 -7.62
CA ASN A 75 -2.14 -16.68 -8.56
C ASN A 75 -1.78 -15.97 -9.89
N VAL A 76 -2.10 -14.68 -10.07
CA VAL A 76 -1.59 -13.89 -11.19
C VAL A 76 -0.12 -13.55 -10.93
N GLY A 77 0.76 -13.93 -11.87
CA GLY A 77 2.19 -13.60 -11.83
C GLY A 77 2.47 -12.26 -12.50
N PHE A 78 2.89 -11.26 -11.73
CA PHE A 78 3.40 -9.98 -12.21
C PHE A 78 4.90 -10.09 -12.49
N TRP A 79 5.36 -9.72 -13.68
CA TRP A 79 6.77 -9.85 -14.05
C TRP A 79 7.50 -8.52 -13.98
N ALA A 80 8.79 -8.59 -13.64
CA ALA A 80 9.67 -7.44 -13.58
C ALA A 80 11.14 -7.83 -13.84
N HIS A 81 11.99 -6.82 -13.86
CA HIS A 81 13.43 -6.90 -14.02
C HIS A 81 14.14 -6.71 -12.68
N ARG A 82 14.89 -7.70 -12.22
CA ARG A 82 15.73 -7.61 -11.02
C ARG A 82 16.73 -6.46 -11.14
N SER A 83 17.29 -6.22 -12.33
CA SER A 83 18.25 -5.13 -12.60
C SER A 83 17.70 -3.72 -12.32
N ILE A 84 16.38 -3.54 -12.32
CA ILE A 84 15.72 -2.28 -11.97
C ILE A 84 15.30 -2.29 -10.50
N LEU A 85 14.65 -3.36 -10.03
CA LEU A 85 14.18 -3.47 -8.64
C LEU A 85 15.34 -3.51 -7.61
N SER A 86 16.49 -4.10 -7.97
CA SER A 86 17.68 -4.19 -7.11
C SER A 86 18.35 -2.84 -6.82
N ARG A 87 17.92 -1.74 -7.46
CA ARG A 87 18.33 -0.37 -7.11
C ARG A 87 17.78 0.06 -5.74
N TYR A 88 16.71 -0.58 -5.29
CA TYR A 88 16.04 -0.30 -4.02
C TYR A 88 16.39 -1.38 -3.01
N LYS A 89 17.11 -1.01 -1.94
CA LYS A 89 17.73 -1.94 -0.97
C LYS A 89 16.76 -2.99 -0.42
N SER A 90 15.53 -2.62 -0.06
CA SER A 90 14.52 -3.54 0.49
C SER A 90 14.02 -4.55 -0.54
N LEU A 91 13.85 -4.14 -1.80
CA LEU A 91 13.51 -5.04 -2.91
C LEU A 91 14.68 -5.96 -3.27
N GLU A 92 15.90 -5.44 -3.29
CA GLU A 92 17.11 -6.24 -3.50
C GLU A 92 17.26 -7.34 -2.45
N GLN A 93 17.06 -7.00 -1.17
CA GLN A 93 17.11 -7.95 -0.06
C GLN A 93 16.01 -9.02 -0.15
N LEU A 94 14.79 -8.63 -0.52
CA LEU A 94 13.69 -9.57 -0.77
C LEU A 94 14.05 -10.56 -1.90
N ILE A 95 14.48 -10.05 -3.05
CA ILE A 95 14.89 -10.84 -4.22
C ILE A 95 16.05 -11.80 -3.88
N LYS A 96 17.11 -11.30 -3.22
CA LYS A 96 18.27 -12.12 -2.81
C LYS A 96 17.89 -13.20 -1.79
N LYS A 97 16.99 -12.90 -0.85
CA LYS A 97 16.48 -13.86 0.13
C LYS A 97 15.73 -14.99 -0.57
N THR A 98 14.75 -14.67 -1.41
CA THR A 98 13.96 -15.66 -2.15
C THR A 98 14.83 -16.49 -3.09
N LEU A 99 15.82 -15.89 -3.76
CA LEU A 99 16.76 -16.63 -4.62
C LEU A 99 17.57 -17.66 -3.82
N LYS A 100 18.03 -17.32 -2.61
CA LYS A 100 18.72 -18.25 -1.71
C LYS A 100 17.81 -19.38 -1.23
N GLU A 101 16.53 -19.07 -0.97
CA GLU A 101 15.53 -20.07 -0.56
C GLU A 101 15.21 -21.05 -1.69
N GLN A 102 15.07 -20.57 -2.93
CA GLN A 102 14.85 -21.40 -4.12
C GLN A 102 16.07 -22.28 -4.45
N LEU A 103 17.29 -21.72 -4.43
CA LEU A 103 18.53 -22.48 -4.65
C LEU A 103 18.78 -23.58 -3.61
N ALA A 104 18.15 -23.51 -2.43
CA ALA A 104 18.25 -24.53 -1.39
C ALA A 104 17.23 -25.69 -1.56
N GLN A 105 16.32 -25.60 -2.54
CA GLN A 105 15.27 -26.60 -2.76
C GLN A 105 15.59 -27.60 -3.90
N ASP A 106 16.75 -27.46 -4.55
CA ASP A 106 17.28 -28.37 -5.60
C ASP A 106 16.34 -28.56 -6.82
N ASP A 107 15.35 -27.69 -6.97
CA ASP A 107 14.31 -27.76 -8.00
C ASP A 107 14.66 -26.97 -9.28
N ASP A 108 13.97 -27.31 -10.36
CA ASP A 108 14.28 -27.00 -11.77
C ASP A 108 14.52 -25.49 -12.09
N VAL A 109 15.07 -25.22 -13.29
CA VAL A 109 15.45 -23.92 -13.88
C VAL A 109 14.23 -23.02 -14.16
N SER A 110 13.51 -22.74 -13.09
CA SER A 110 12.31 -21.93 -13.03
C SER A 110 12.67 -20.47 -12.74
N PRO A 111 11.96 -19.51 -13.36
CA PRO A 111 12.17 -18.10 -13.08
C PRO A 111 11.92 -17.76 -11.60
N LEU A 112 12.70 -16.82 -11.07
CA LEU A 112 12.66 -16.47 -9.64
C LEU A 112 11.27 -16.02 -9.24
N THR A 113 10.63 -16.75 -8.33
CA THR A 113 9.24 -16.52 -7.94
C THR A 113 9.13 -15.99 -6.51
N VAL A 114 8.82 -14.70 -6.37
CA VAL A 114 8.62 -14.02 -5.09
C VAL A 114 7.15 -14.04 -4.69
N ARG A 115 6.83 -14.57 -3.51
CA ARG A 115 5.45 -14.55 -2.97
C ARG A 115 5.21 -13.29 -2.14
N MET A 116 4.09 -12.63 -2.42
CA MET A 116 3.67 -11.36 -1.82
C MET A 116 2.36 -11.54 -1.06
N ASP A 117 2.38 -11.25 0.24
CA ASP A 117 1.27 -11.47 1.19
C ASP A 117 0.70 -10.16 1.77
N LYS A 118 1.49 -9.08 1.81
CA LYS A 118 1.10 -7.81 2.46
C LYS A 118 0.30 -6.85 1.59
N PHE A 119 0.54 -6.85 0.28
CA PHE A 119 0.03 -5.83 -0.66
C PHE A 119 -0.78 -6.47 -1.79
N SER A 120 -1.70 -5.70 -2.38
CA SER A 120 -2.40 -6.11 -3.60
C SER A 120 -1.49 -6.05 -4.83
N LEU A 121 -1.85 -6.79 -5.88
CA LEU A 121 -1.17 -6.73 -7.17
C LEU A 121 -1.24 -5.31 -7.77
N ALA A 122 -2.38 -4.63 -7.61
CA ALA A 122 -2.56 -3.25 -8.07
C ALA A 122 -1.59 -2.29 -7.36
N THR A 123 -1.50 -2.36 -6.03
CA THR A 123 -0.60 -1.51 -5.23
C THR A 123 0.86 -1.71 -5.62
N PHE A 124 1.30 -2.95 -5.81
CA PHE A 124 2.68 -3.26 -6.21
C PHE A 124 2.98 -2.89 -7.67
N ALA A 125 2.01 -3.02 -8.57
CA ALA A 125 2.16 -2.59 -9.96
C ALA A 125 2.23 -1.04 -10.07
N CYS A 126 1.48 -0.29 -9.25
CA CYS A 126 1.62 1.17 -9.15
C CYS A 126 3.00 1.58 -8.62
N LEU A 127 3.49 0.93 -7.56
CA LEU A 127 4.87 1.11 -7.09
C LEU A 127 5.86 0.85 -8.23
N THR A 128 5.78 -0.31 -8.87
CA THR A 128 6.72 -0.70 -9.93
C THR A 128 6.67 0.28 -11.11
N TYR A 129 5.49 0.77 -11.47
CA TYR A 129 5.34 1.82 -12.50
C TYR A 129 6.13 3.08 -12.13
N PHE A 130 6.07 3.52 -10.87
CA PHE A 130 6.89 4.63 -10.37
C PHE A 130 8.39 4.30 -10.42
N LEU A 131 8.84 3.12 -9.99
CA LEU A 131 10.28 2.76 -10.01
C LEU A 131 10.89 2.75 -11.43
N TYR A 132 10.08 2.49 -12.46
CA TYR A 132 10.53 2.49 -13.86
C TYR A 132 10.43 3.86 -14.52
N THR A 133 9.39 4.63 -14.20
CA THR A 133 9.06 5.87 -14.93
C THR A 133 9.31 7.15 -14.16
N GLY A 134 9.45 7.11 -12.84
CA GLY A 134 9.40 8.29 -11.97
C GLY A 134 8.03 8.98 -11.92
N THR A 135 6.99 8.39 -12.51
CA THR A 135 5.64 8.99 -12.57
C THR A 135 4.64 8.16 -11.78
N ILE A 136 3.80 8.83 -10.99
CA ILE A 136 2.77 8.18 -10.19
C ILE A 136 1.51 7.96 -11.05
N LYS A 137 1.01 6.73 -11.06
CA LYS A 137 -0.33 6.40 -11.57
C LYS A 137 -1.03 5.48 -10.59
N ARG A 138 -2.23 5.89 -10.16
CA ARG A 138 -3.07 5.15 -9.21
C ARG A 138 -4.12 4.26 -9.88
N THR A 139 -4.52 4.62 -11.09
CA THR A 139 -5.31 3.78 -12.01
C THR A 139 -4.34 3.11 -12.98
N LEU A 140 -4.41 1.78 -13.06
CA LEU A 140 -3.52 0.99 -13.93
C LEU A 140 -4.24 0.48 -15.17
N ASP A 141 -3.56 0.61 -16.29
CA ASP A 141 -3.87 -0.10 -17.53
C ASP A 141 -2.92 -1.30 -17.63
N THR A 142 -3.50 -2.50 -17.60
CA THR A 142 -2.81 -3.80 -17.54
C THR A 142 -1.95 -4.06 -18.77
N SER A 143 -2.25 -3.43 -19.92
CA SER A 143 -1.46 -3.57 -21.15
C SER A 143 -0.03 -3.01 -21.03
N ASN A 144 0.24 -2.20 -20.01
CA ASN A 144 1.57 -1.64 -19.75
C ASN A 144 2.50 -2.58 -18.98
N PHE A 145 2.07 -3.81 -18.63
CA PHE A 145 2.83 -4.71 -17.77
C PHE A 145 2.88 -6.15 -18.32
N ALA A 146 4.02 -6.80 -18.11
CA ALA A 146 4.18 -8.23 -18.34
C ALA A 146 3.51 -9.03 -17.21
N PHE A 147 2.52 -9.84 -17.59
CA PHE A 147 1.83 -10.78 -16.70
C PHE A 147 1.88 -12.19 -17.27
N SER A 148 1.95 -13.19 -16.38
CA SER A 148 1.59 -14.58 -16.68
C SER A 148 0.36 -14.96 -15.89
N GLN A 149 -0.59 -15.59 -16.55
CA GLN A 149 -1.49 -16.51 -15.88
C GLN A 149 -0.80 -17.88 -15.82
N GLN A 150 -0.95 -18.57 -14.70
CA GLN A 150 -0.86 -20.02 -14.71
C GLN A 150 -2.10 -20.52 -15.46
N ASP A 151 -1.98 -21.56 -16.30
CA ASP A 151 -3.07 -22.07 -17.16
C ASP A 151 -4.25 -22.73 -16.39
N GLU A 152 -4.34 -22.49 -15.08
CA GLU A 152 -5.45 -22.91 -14.24
C GLU A 152 -6.68 -22.02 -14.50
N ALA A 153 -7.59 -22.51 -15.34
CA ALA A 153 -8.89 -21.88 -15.58
C ALA A 153 -9.61 -21.58 -14.26
N VAL A 154 -9.79 -20.28 -13.96
CA VAL A 154 -10.45 -19.81 -12.75
C VAL A 154 -11.88 -20.33 -12.70
N VAL A 155 -12.15 -21.25 -11.76
CA VAL A 155 -13.50 -21.80 -11.56
C VAL A 155 -14.37 -20.75 -10.90
N VAL A 156 -15.04 -19.92 -11.70
CA VAL A 156 -16.03 -18.97 -11.20
C VAL A 156 -17.22 -19.76 -10.65
N ILE A 157 -17.29 -19.92 -9.33
CA ILE A 157 -18.44 -20.54 -8.64
C ILE A 157 -19.60 -19.56 -8.63
N LYS A 158 -20.24 -19.54 -9.78
CA LYS A 158 -21.65 -19.31 -9.89
C LYS A 158 -22.38 -20.53 -9.17
N ASP A 159 -23.37 -20.31 -8.29
CA ASP A 159 -24.14 -21.24 -7.38
C ASP A 159 -25.69 -21.34 -7.60
N GLU A 160 -26.20 -22.46 -8.11
CA GLU A 160 -27.47 -22.47 -8.87
C GLU A 160 -28.75 -22.48 -8.04
N SER A 161 -28.60 -22.58 -6.72
CA SER A 161 -29.65 -22.23 -5.75
C SER A 161 -30.09 -20.75 -5.84
N THR A 162 -29.26 -19.90 -6.46
CA THR A 162 -29.55 -18.50 -6.82
C THR A 162 -29.48 -18.23 -8.34
N GLY A 163 -29.53 -19.25 -9.20
CA GLY A 163 -29.35 -19.11 -10.68
C GLY A 163 -27.89 -19.06 -11.16
N ARG A 164 -26.99 -19.45 -10.28
CA ARG A 164 -25.54 -19.58 -10.41
C ARG A 164 -24.90 -20.88 -11.07
N THR A 165 -24.46 -21.03 -12.32
CA THR A 165 -23.77 -22.29 -12.81
C THR A 165 -22.27 -22.45 -12.47
N LYS A 166 -21.73 -23.61 -12.00
CA LYS A 166 -20.26 -23.81 -11.88
C LYS A 166 -19.55 -23.99 -13.23
N GLU A 167 -19.31 -22.88 -13.92
CA GLU A 167 -18.68 -22.86 -15.24
C GLU A 167 -17.16 -22.69 -15.12
N ARG A 168 -16.40 -23.61 -15.73
CA ARG A 168 -14.94 -23.47 -15.93
C ARG A 168 -14.70 -22.49 -17.07
N MET A 169 -14.76 -21.20 -16.77
CA MET A 169 -14.39 -20.16 -17.72
C MET A 169 -12.87 -20.00 -17.72
N LEU A 170 -12.25 -19.95 -18.92
CA LEU A 170 -10.88 -19.48 -19.06
C LEU A 170 -10.90 -17.95 -18.92
N TRP A 171 -11.00 -17.47 -17.68
CA TRP A 171 -11.21 -16.07 -17.36
C TRP A 171 -9.88 -15.35 -17.14
N ASN A 172 -9.68 -14.26 -17.88
CA ASN A 172 -8.49 -13.43 -17.84
C ASN A 172 -8.81 -12.11 -17.09
N PRO A 173 -8.37 -11.92 -15.81
CA PRO A 173 -8.59 -10.68 -15.06
C PRO A 173 -8.01 -9.42 -15.72
N LEU A 174 -7.13 -9.57 -16.70
CA LEU A 174 -6.34 -8.52 -17.32
C LEU A 174 -6.82 -8.19 -18.75
N ASP A 175 -7.88 -8.87 -19.22
CA ASP A 175 -8.46 -8.65 -20.55
C ASP A 175 -9.08 -7.24 -20.66
N ALA A 176 -8.99 -6.62 -21.83
CA ALA A 176 -9.56 -5.31 -22.08
C ALA A 176 -11.10 -5.31 -21.99
N GLU A 177 -11.72 -6.45 -22.28
CA GLU A 177 -13.17 -6.68 -22.11
C GLU A 177 -13.54 -7.17 -20.70
N SER A 178 -12.58 -7.36 -19.79
CA SER A 178 -12.86 -7.73 -18.40
C SER A 178 -13.62 -6.62 -17.68
N SER A 179 -14.77 -6.96 -17.11
CA SER A 179 -15.51 -6.09 -16.19
C SER A 179 -14.80 -5.89 -14.86
N TRP A 180 -13.79 -6.70 -14.54
CA TRP A 180 -12.96 -6.58 -13.36
C TRP A 180 -11.63 -5.94 -13.74
N LYS A 181 -11.57 -4.62 -13.65
CA LYS A 181 -10.30 -3.88 -13.70
C LYS A 181 -9.59 -4.01 -12.36
N LEU A 182 -8.28 -3.83 -12.36
CA LEU A 182 -7.53 -3.62 -11.12
C LEU A 182 -8.16 -2.46 -10.34
N LYS A 183 -8.40 -2.65 -9.04
CA LYS A 183 -8.94 -1.61 -8.16
C LYS A 183 -8.02 -0.39 -8.19
N ASP A 184 -8.59 0.80 -8.30
CA ASP A 184 -7.86 2.05 -8.11
C ASP A 184 -7.15 2.05 -6.74
N VAL A 185 -5.86 2.37 -6.77
CA VAL A 185 -5.01 2.38 -5.59
C VAL A 185 -5.18 3.72 -4.85
N THR A 186 -5.34 3.69 -3.54
CA THR A 186 -5.43 4.92 -2.75
C THR A 186 -4.05 5.54 -2.51
N TRP A 187 -4.01 6.81 -2.12
CA TRP A 187 -2.76 7.41 -1.63
C TRP A 187 -2.24 6.72 -0.37
N THR A 188 -3.13 6.21 0.49
CA THR A 188 -2.77 5.45 1.69
C THR A 188 -2.13 4.10 1.35
N ASP A 189 -2.66 3.35 0.38
CA ASP A 189 -2.08 2.11 -0.14
C ASP A 189 -0.64 2.35 -0.65
N LEU A 190 -0.42 3.44 -1.38
CA LEU A 190 0.91 3.82 -1.89
C LEU A 190 1.86 4.32 -0.79
N LEU A 191 1.36 5.05 0.21
CA LEU A 191 2.16 5.50 1.36
C LEU A 191 2.70 4.30 2.15
N PHE A 192 1.87 3.29 2.42
CA PHE A 192 2.31 2.07 3.11
C PHE A 192 3.33 1.25 2.31
N ILE A 193 3.14 1.08 0.99
CA ILE A 193 4.06 0.27 0.19
C ILE A 193 5.40 0.97 -0.05
N SER A 194 5.40 2.30 -0.21
CA SER A 194 6.60 3.10 -0.42
C SER A 194 7.47 3.17 0.84
N GLU A 195 6.88 3.38 2.02
CA GLU A 195 7.59 3.25 3.30
C GLU A 195 8.13 1.83 3.50
N TYR A 196 7.34 0.79 3.23
CA TYR A 196 7.78 -0.61 3.37
C TYR A 196 9.00 -0.97 2.52
N PHE A 197 9.10 -0.43 1.31
CA PHE A 197 10.25 -0.65 0.43
C PHE A 197 11.33 0.44 0.49
N GLY A 198 11.15 1.49 1.31
CA GLY A 198 12.10 2.58 1.48
C GLY A 198 12.22 3.51 0.27
N VAL A 199 11.15 3.71 -0.49
CA VAL A 199 11.10 4.57 -1.68
C VAL A 199 10.66 5.98 -1.25
N LYS A 200 11.63 6.76 -0.77
CA LYS A 200 11.39 8.04 -0.07
C LYS A 200 10.62 9.05 -0.91
N GLU A 201 10.96 9.18 -2.19
CA GLU A 201 10.39 10.17 -3.10
C GLU A 201 8.89 9.92 -3.31
N LEU A 202 8.52 8.66 -3.55
CA LEU A 202 7.11 8.25 -3.65
C LEU A 202 6.39 8.42 -2.31
N ARG A 203 7.04 8.06 -1.21
CA ARG A 203 6.46 8.16 0.13
C ARG A 203 6.13 9.60 0.50
N ASP A 204 7.07 10.51 0.29
CA ASP A 204 6.94 11.91 0.71
C ASP A 204 5.86 12.63 -0.11
N GLU A 205 5.74 12.31 -1.40
CA GLU A 205 4.63 12.74 -2.27
C GLU A 205 3.27 12.13 -1.81
N CYS A 206 3.20 10.83 -1.55
CA CYS A 206 1.98 10.20 -1.04
C CYS A 206 1.58 10.75 0.34
N LEU A 207 2.55 11.13 1.17
CA LEU A 207 2.32 11.70 2.49
C LEU A 207 1.74 13.12 2.39
N HIS A 208 2.24 13.93 1.45
CA HIS A 208 1.67 15.24 1.12
C HIS A 208 0.22 15.10 0.66
N GLU A 209 -0.05 14.25 -0.33
CA GLU A 209 -1.39 14.00 -0.87
C GLU A 209 -2.38 13.43 0.17
N VAL A 210 -1.93 12.55 1.07
CA VAL A 210 -2.77 12.07 2.19
C VAL A 210 -3.13 13.23 3.12
N VAL A 211 -2.17 14.10 3.46
CA VAL A 211 -2.40 15.26 4.33
C VAL A 211 -3.34 16.29 3.67
N GLU A 212 -3.15 16.60 2.39
CA GLU A 212 -4.07 17.49 1.66
C GLU A 212 -5.48 16.92 1.50
N SER A 213 -5.63 15.58 1.53
CA SER A 213 -6.93 14.92 1.46
C SER A 213 -7.77 14.98 2.74
N ILE A 214 -7.23 15.51 3.85
CA ILE A 214 -7.90 15.56 5.16
C ILE A 214 -9.08 16.55 5.12
N LYS A 215 -10.25 16.07 5.56
CA LYS A 215 -11.51 16.80 5.65
C LYS A 215 -12.47 16.13 6.64
N ASP A 216 -13.57 16.80 6.99
CA ASP A 216 -14.59 16.32 7.94
C ASP A 216 -15.02 14.87 7.70
N SER A 217 -15.17 14.48 6.42
CA SER A 217 -15.68 13.16 6.03
C SER A 217 -14.68 12.01 6.19
N ASN A 218 -13.39 12.26 6.40
CA ASN A 218 -12.34 11.22 6.47
C ASN A 218 -11.27 11.44 7.54
N VAL A 219 -11.21 12.59 8.23
CA VAL A 219 -10.13 12.89 9.18
C VAL A 219 -10.00 11.84 10.29
N VAL A 220 -11.12 11.35 10.84
CA VAL A 220 -11.11 10.31 11.89
C VAL A 220 -10.59 8.98 11.34
N GLU A 221 -11.06 8.58 10.16
CA GLU A 221 -10.64 7.36 9.47
C GLU A 221 -9.13 7.39 9.17
N LEU A 222 -8.63 8.51 8.64
CA LEU A 222 -7.20 8.72 8.41
C LEU A 222 -6.38 8.73 9.71
N LEU A 223 -6.89 9.29 10.81
CA LEU A 223 -6.20 9.25 12.10
C LEU A 223 -5.99 7.82 12.61
N PHE A 224 -7.00 6.95 12.49
CA PHE A 224 -6.89 5.55 12.95
C PHE A 224 -6.17 4.64 11.96
N GLU A 225 -6.43 4.76 10.66
CA GLU A 225 -5.84 3.86 9.66
C GLU A 225 -4.41 4.26 9.27
N VAL A 226 -4.05 5.54 9.34
CA VAL A 226 -2.78 6.08 8.85
C VAL A 226 -2.01 6.84 9.93
N GLY A 227 -2.68 7.70 10.71
CA GLY A 227 -2.06 8.48 11.79
C GLY A 227 -1.40 7.63 12.88
N CYS A 228 -1.88 6.42 13.12
CA CYS A 228 -1.22 5.44 14.01
C CYS A 228 0.19 5.01 13.54
N PHE A 229 0.54 5.24 12.27
CA PHE A 229 1.81 4.84 11.65
C PHE A 229 2.64 6.01 11.14
N PHE A 230 2.00 7.13 10.78
CA PHE A 230 2.64 8.31 10.20
C PHE A 230 2.32 9.57 11.02
N GLU A 231 3.28 9.99 11.85
CA GLU A 231 3.13 11.13 12.78
C GLU A 231 2.70 12.42 12.08
N LYS A 232 3.23 12.73 10.89
CA LYS A 232 2.80 13.87 10.06
C LYS A 232 1.30 13.84 9.70
N VAL A 233 0.72 12.66 9.46
CA VAL A 233 -0.74 12.51 9.22
C VAL A 233 -1.51 12.65 10.54
N LYS A 234 -0.95 12.11 11.64
CA LYS A 234 -1.55 12.25 12.97
C LYS A 234 -1.67 13.73 13.37
N ASP A 235 -0.58 14.48 13.30
CA ASP A 235 -0.56 15.89 13.70
C ASP A 235 -1.45 16.76 12.81
N ALA A 236 -1.40 16.58 11.49
CA ALA A 236 -2.29 17.28 10.57
C ALA A 236 -3.77 16.95 10.82
N GLY A 237 -4.10 15.67 11.06
CA GLY A 237 -5.45 15.24 11.38
C GLY A 237 -5.94 15.78 12.73
N LEU A 238 -5.08 15.83 13.76
CA LEU A 238 -5.42 16.37 15.07
C LEU A 238 -5.56 17.91 15.06
N ASP A 239 -4.74 18.63 14.28
CA ASP A 239 -4.86 20.08 14.10
C ASP A 239 -6.18 20.42 13.38
N TYR A 240 -6.48 19.70 12.28
CA TYR A 240 -7.75 19.82 11.56
C TYR A 240 -8.95 19.50 12.46
N LEU A 241 -8.90 18.39 13.19
CA LEU A 241 -9.98 17.96 14.08
C LEU A 241 -10.19 18.93 15.23
N ALA A 242 -9.12 19.53 15.77
CA ALA A 242 -9.22 20.53 16.84
C ALA A 242 -9.90 21.83 16.39
N ASP A 243 -9.65 22.27 15.15
CA ASP A 243 -10.27 23.46 14.57
C ASP A 243 -11.73 23.23 14.12
N ASN A 244 -12.09 21.98 13.75
CA ASN A 244 -13.44 21.61 13.27
C ASN A 244 -14.26 20.76 14.26
N MET A 245 -13.79 20.59 15.51
CA MET A 245 -14.43 19.72 16.51
C MET A 245 -15.90 20.08 16.80
N GLU A 246 -16.26 21.36 16.70
CA GLU A 246 -17.63 21.81 16.96
C GLU A 246 -18.58 21.39 15.83
N SER A 247 -18.24 21.68 14.57
CA SER A 247 -19.04 21.25 13.41
C SER A 247 -19.09 19.74 13.23
N MET A 248 -18.08 19.00 13.70
CA MET A 248 -18.06 17.53 13.65
C MET A 248 -18.88 16.86 14.76
N CYS A 249 -19.15 17.56 15.87
CA CYS A 249 -20.03 17.09 16.95
C CYS A 249 -21.47 17.64 16.83
N ASP A 250 -21.71 18.60 15.94
CA ASP A 250 -23.05 19.03 15.57
C ASP A 250 -23.88 17.84 15.03
N GLU A 251 -25.19 17.91 15.18
CA GLU A 251 -26.14 16.77 15.10
C GLU A 251 -25.99 15.71 16.23
N GLY A 252 -25.06 15.87 17.17
CA GLY A 252 -24.94 15.01 18.35
C GLY A 252 -24.37 13.61 18.07
N LYS A 253 -23.62 13.46 16.96
CA LYS A 253 -22.90 12.24 16.62
C LYS A 253 -21.49 12.31 17.19
N ASP A 254 -21.02 11.24 17.83
CA ASP A 254 -19.63 11.15 18.26
C ASP A 254 -18.77 10.78 17.03
N PRO A 255 -17.83 11.64 16.58
CA PRO A 255 -16.97 11.32 15.45
C PRO A 255 -16.12 10.05 15.67
N PHE A 256 -15.88 9.66 16.93
CA PHE A 256 -15.12 8.47 17.30
C PHE A 256 -15.98 7.19 17.45
N GLU A 257 -17.30 7.26 17.29
CA GLU A 257 -18.23 6.14 17.61
C GLU A 257 -17.83 4.82 16.94
N LYS A 258 -17.38 4.85 15.68
CA LYS A 258 -16.95 3.65 14.93
C LYS A 258 -15.69 2.99 15.48
N TYR A 259 -14.87 3.72 16.24
CA TYR A 259 -13.55 3.31 16.71
C TYR A 259 -13.51 3.08 18.22
N ARG A 260 -14.65 3.14 18.93
CA ARG A 260 -14.77 2.93 20.39
C ARG A 260 -13.99 1.74 20.96
N ASP A 261 -13.90 0.63 20.22
CA ASP A 261 -13.26 -0.61 20.65
C ASP A 261 -11.82 -0.75 20.08
N HIS A 262 -11.32 0.26 19.36
CA HIS A 262 -9.93 0.32 18.89
C HIS A 262 -8.98 0.71 20.04
N GLU A 263 -7.87 -0.01 20.18
CA GLU A 263 -6.92 0.14 21.31
C GLU A 263 -6.43 1.58 21.51
N GLN A 264 -6.18 2.31 20.41
CA GLN A 264 -5.72 3.70 20.47
C GLN A 264 -6.83 4.76 20.61
N CYS A 265 -8.11 4.38 20.65
CA CYS A 265 -9.23 5.33 20.61
C CYS A 265 -9.20 6.33 21.76
N HIS A 266 -9.04 5.84 23.00
CA HIS A 266 -8.94 6.71 24.17
C HIS A 266 -7.77 7.70 24.07
N THR A 267 -6.60 7.24 23.62
CA THR A 267 -5.42 8.10 23.41
C THR A 267 -5.67 9.14 22.32
N MET A 268 -6.29 8.77 21.20
CA MET A 268 -6.61 9.68 20.10
C MET A 268 -7.60 10.77 20.54
N MET A 269 -8.62 10.42 21.32
CA MET A 269 -9.56 11.39 21.92
C MET A 269 -8.86 12.35 22.89
N LEU A 270 -7.97 11.84 23.76
CA LEU A 270 -7.19 12.68 24.67
C LEU A 270 -6.27 13.64 23.90
N ASP A 271 -5.61 13.17 22.85
CA ASP A 271 -4.74 14.00 22.00
C ASP A 271 -5.55 15.06 21.25
N ALA A 272 -6.75 14.73 20.73
CA ALA A 272 -7.66 15.71 20.14
C ALA A 272 -8.09 16.82 21.12
N MET A 273 -8.46 16.46 22.35
CA MET A 273 -8.78 17.45 23.39
C MET A 273 -7.56 18.32 23.76
N ARG A 274 -6.36 17.73 23.85
CA ARG A 274 -5.11 18.47 24.08
C ARG A 274 -4.85 19.46 22.96
N TYR A 275 -4.93 19.06 21.70
CA TYR A 275 -4.78 19.94 20.54
C TYR A 275 -5.79 21.10 20.58
N LYS A 276 -7.08 20.82 20.88
CA LYS A 276 -8.10 21.87 21.04
C LYS A 276 -7.80 22.86 22.19
N SER A 277 -7.21 22.39 23.29
CA SER A 277 -6.81 23.26 24.42
C SER A 277 -5.63 24.18 24.11
N ILE A 278 -4.84 23.90 23.07
CA ILE A 278 -3.69 24.72 22.68
C ILE A 278 -4.17 25.80 21.68
N PRO A 279 -3.94 27.11 21.94
CA PRO A 279 -4.27 28.16 20.99
C PRO A 279 -3.61 27.92 19.63
N ALA A 280 -4.35 28.07 18.52
CA ALA A 280 -3.86 27.78 17.18
C ALA A 280 -2.52 28.47 16.83
N ALA A 281 -2.30 29.69 17.33
CA ALA A 281 -1.03 30.43 17.17
C ALA A 281 0.20 29.71 17.78
N ARG A 282 0.01 28.82 18.77
CA ARG A 282 1.07 27.99 19.37
C ARG A 282 1.22 26.64 18.70
N ARG A 283 0.14 26.05 18.14
CA ARG A 283 0.19 24.76 17.42
C ARG A 283 1.15 24.83 16.23
N LYS A 284 1.03 25.89 15.41
CA LYS A 284 1.89 26.12 14.23
C LYS A 284 3.38 26.30 14.55
N LEU A 285 3.72 26.78 15.75
CA LEU A 285 5.12 26.90 16.18
C LEU A 285 5.76 25.55 16.52
N SER A 286 4.99 24.60 17.07
CA SER A 286 5.46 23.26 17.41
C SER A 286 5.98 22.53 16.15
N LEU A 287 5.13 22.46 15.12
CA LEU A 287 5.41 21.82 13.83
C LEU A 287 6.67 22.39 13.14
N THR A 288 6.91 23.70 13.25
CA THR A 288 8.11 24.33 12.68
C THR A 288 9.37 24.20 13.55
N SER A 289 9.22 23.96 14.86
CA SER A 289 10.36 23.87 15.78
C SER A 289 11.12 22.55 15.66
N THR A 290 10.41 21.44 15.45
CA THR A 290 10.99 20.10 15.23
C THR A 290 11.89 20.06 13.99
N VAL A 291 11.58 20.84 12.96
CA VAL A 291 12.40 20.98 11.74
C VAL A 291 13.69 21.76 12.03
N ARG A 292 13.68 22.73 12.95
CA ARG A 292 14.87 23.53 13.30
C ARG A 292 15.82 22.87 14.29
N SER A 293 15.34 21.97 15.16
CA SER A 293 16.21 21.27 16.12
C SER A 293 17.07 20.18 15.49
N LEU A 294 16.79 19.77 14.25
CA LEU A 294 17.59 18.80 13.49
C LEU A 294 18.69 19.46 12.63
N ALA A 295 18.65 20.78 12.44
CA ALA A 295 19.58 21.53 11.58
C ALA A 295 20.71 22.25 12.36
N ILE A 296 20.94 21.87 13.62
CA ILE A 296 22.01 22.45 14.47
C ILE A 296 22.65 21.33 15.31
N SER A 297 23.53 20.55 14.67
CA SER A 297 24.55 19.70 15.29
C SER A 297 25.60 19.35 14.23
N ASP A 298 26.66 20.16 14.17
CA ASP A 298 27.91 19.88 13.42
C ASP A 298 28.65 18.64 13.99
#